data_AF-A0A1Q2YI82-F1
#
_entry.id   AF-A0A1Q2YI82-F1
#
_cell.length_a   1.000
_cell.length_b   1.000
_cell.length_c   1.000
_cell.angle_alpha   90.00
_cell.angle_beta   90.00
_cell.angle_gamma   90.00
#
_symmetry.space_group_name_H-M   'P 1'
#
loop_
_entity.id
_entity.type
_entity.pdbx_description
1 polymer ?
#
loop_
_entity_poly.entity_id
_entity_poly.type
_entity_poly.pdbx_seq_one_letter_code
_entity_poly.pdbx_strand_id
1 'polypeptide(L)'
;MLGVFGYELHKCYALTGGPGAMWYEPVSLPKSEIGWAWLEAVTVFYGAVSPNCTNMSDYSRFSKSSKQMYLGITLSIAMTGTLIPIMGMVTASNTLENYGTAMWLPTDVCLQWMMDDYSAGTRAAAFFCGLAFASSQLTFNVLANGFAGGMDLSGIFPRYINIFRGAVITALISWACQPWNFYNTASVFNSVMASFESVTCIL
;
A
#
# COMPACT_ATOMS: atom_id res chain seq x y z
N MET A 1 -3.11 -4.46 -10.33
CA MET A 1 -3.99 -3.64 -9.48
C MET A 1 -5.21 -3.14 -10.26
N LEU A 2 -5.06 -2.22 -11.23
CA LEU A 2 -6.20 -1.62 -11.94
C LEU A 2 -7.16 -2.61 -12.63
N GLY A 3 -6.65 -3.73 -13.17
CA GLY A 3 -7.51 -4.74 -13.80
C GLY A 3 -8.45 -5.48 -12.84
N VAL A 4 -7.99 -5.77 -11.61
CA VAL A 4 -8.82 -6.42 -10.57
C VAL A 4 -9.90 -5.46 -10.10
N PHE A 5 -9.52 -4.21 -9.83
CA PHE A 5 -10.46 -3.16 -9.46
C PHE A 5 -11.45 -2.84 -10.60
N GLY A 6 -11.02 -2.86 -11.86
CA GLY A 6 -11.91 -2.65 -13.00
C GLY A 6 -12.95 -3.76 -13.16
N TYR A 7 -12.56 -5.02 -12.92
CA TYR A 7 -13.50 -6.15 -12.94
C TYR A 7 -14.51 -6.06 -11.80
N GLU A 8 -14.07 -5.73 -10.58
CA GLU A 8 -14.96 -5.54 -9.44
C GLU A 8 -15.90 -4.34 -9.62
N LEU A 9 -15.42 -3.23 -10.16
CA LEU A 9 -16.26 -2.08 -10.50
C LEU A 9 -17.32 -2.44 -11.55
N HIS A 10 -16.96 -3.25 -12.56
CA HIS A 10 -17.91 -3.70 -13.57
C HIS A 10 -18.96 -4.64 -12.98
N LYS A 11 -18.55 -5.59 -12.14
CA LYS A 11 -19.47 -6.47 -11.40
C LYS A 11 -20.40 -5.67 -10.48
N CYS A 12 -19.85 -4.71 -9.75
CA CYS A 12 -20.59 -3.83 -8.86
C CYS A 12 -21.68 -3.07 -9.63
N TYR A 13 -21.33 -2.42 -10.74
CA TYR A 13 -22.31 -1.72 -11.57
C TYR A 13 -23.38 -2.65 -12.17
N ALA A 14 -23.00 -3.89 -12.51
CA ALA A 14 -23.92 -4.88 -13.07
C ALA A 14 -24.88 -5.49 -12.03
N LEU A 15 -24.48 -5.61 -10.77
CA LEU A 15 -25.24 -6.27 -9.70
C LEU A 15 -26.03 -5.31 -8.82
N THR A 16 -25.44 -4.19 -8.42
CA THR A 16 -26.00 -3.25 -7.43
C THR A 16 -26.36 -1.89 -8.04
N GLY A 17 -25.95 -1.62 -9.29
CA GLY A 17 -26.26 -0.36 -9.98
C GLY A 17 -25.60 0.89 -9.36
N GLY A 18 -24.63 0.71 -8.46
CA GLY A 18 -24.03 1.78 -7.67
C GLY A 18 -22.78 1.32 -6.91
N PRO A 19 -22.23 2.13 -5.99
CA PRO A 19 -20.99 1.85 -5.25
C PRO A 19 -21.11 0.85 -4.07
N GLY A 20 -22.29 0.21 -3.90
CA GLY A 20 -22.61 -0.73 -2.81
C GLY A 20 -23.08 -0.07 -1.50
N ALA A 21 -23.59 -0.88 -0.58
CA ALA A 21 -24.29 -0.44 0.63
C ALA A 21 -23.44 0.39 1.62
N MET A 22 -22.14 0.08 1.75
CA MET A 22 -21.23 0.73 2.71
C MET A 22 -21.03 2.22 2.40
N TRP A 23 -21.21 2.62 1.13
CA TRP A 23 -21.13 4.02 0.70
C TRP A 23 -22.25 4.90 1.26
N TYR A 24 -23.41 4.30 1.53
CA TYR A 24 -24.61 4.99 2.02
C TYR A 24 -24.78 4.84 3.54
N GLU A 25 -23.87 4.13 4.21
CA GLU A 25 -23.96 3.85 5.63
C GLU A 25 -23.71 5.14 6.45
N PRO A 26 -24.62 5.48 7.38
CA PRO A 26 -24.44 6.67 8.21
C PRO A 26 -23.32 6.46 9.23
N VAL A 27 -22.58 7.54 9.52
CA VAL A 27 -21.53 7.52 10.54
C VAL A 27 -22.15 7.22 11.90
N SER A 28 -21.79 6.07 12.48
CA SER A 28 -22.28 5.59 13.78
C SER A 28 -21.52 6.14 14.99
N LEU A 29 -20.41 6.86 14.75
CA LEU A 29 -19.55 7.41 15.80
C LEU A 29 -20.19 8.60 16.54
N PRO A 30 -19.96 8.74 17.87
CA PRO A 30 -20.33 9.93 18.62
C PRO A 30 -19.69 11.19 18.03
N LYS A 31 -20.43 12.31 17.99
CA LYS A 31 -19.92 13.59 17.44
C LYS A 31 -18.61 14.07 18.09
N SER A 32 -18.39 13.74 19.36
CA SER A 32 -17.17 14.05 20.10
C SER A 32 -15.94 13.27 19.63
N GLU A 33 -16.14 12.11 19.00
CA GLU A 33 -15.08 11.20 18.54
C GLU A 33 -14.77 11.35 17.06
N ILE A 34 -15.70 11.89 16.27
CA ILE A 34 -15.49 12.12 14.82
C ILE A 34 -14.23 12.95 14.55
N GLY A 35 -13.98 13.99 15.34
CA GLY A 35 -12.78 14.83 15.19
C GLY A 35 -11.48 14.06 15.44
N TRP A 36 -11.49 13.15 16.43
CA TRP A 36 -10.34 12.30 16.73
C TRP A 36 -10.12 11.23 15.65
N ALA A 37 -11.20 10.62 15.15
CA ALA A 37 -11.13 9.66 14.05
C ALA A 37 -10.56 10.30 12.77
N TRP A 38 -10.91 11.56 12.47
CA TRP A 38 -10.33 12.30 11.36
C TRP A 38 -8.83 12.56 11.54
N LEU A 39 -8.42 12.98 12.74
CA LEU A 39 -7.00 13.20 13.04
C LEU A 39 -6.22 11.89 12.90
N GLU A 40 -6.73 10.80 13.47
CA GLU A 40 -6.13 9.47 13.36
C GLU A 40 -5.98 9.05 11.89
N ALA A 41 -7.02 9.20 11.07
CA ALA A 41 -6.97 8.84 9.65
C ALA A 41 -5.91 9.65 8.87
N VAL A 42 -5.82 10.96 9.12
CA VAL A 42 -4.80 11.82 8.48
C VAL A 42 -3.40 11.40 8.92
N THR A 43 -3.23 11.15 10.21
CA THR A 43 -1.96 10.77 10.81
C THR A 43 -1.47 9.42 10.30
N VAL A 44 -2.33 8.41 10.19
CA VAL A 44 -1.98 7.10 9.61
C VAL A 44 -1.53 7.25 8.16
N PHE A 45 -2.23 8.07 7.37
CA PHE A 45 -1.87 8.31 5.97
C PHE A 45 -0.48 8.94 5.85
N TYR A 46 -0.19 10.02 6.59
CA TYR A 46 1.11 10.68 6.54
C TYR A 46 2.23 9.85 7.18
N GLY A 47 1.93 9.08 8.22
CA GLY A 47 2.84 8.13 8.84
C GLY A 47 3.38 7.14 7.82
N ALA A 48 2.50 6.55 7.01
CA ALA A 48 2.87 5.62 5.93
C ALA A 48 3.70 6.28 4.80
N VAL A 49 3.49 7.58 4.52
CA VAL A 49 4.21 8.29 3.46
C VAL A 49 5.57 8.83 3.94
N SER A 50 5.73 9.06 5.24
CA SER A 50 6.92 9.69 5.85
C SER A 50 8.28 9.08 5.45
N PRO A 51 8.48 7.75 5.35
CA PRO A 51 9.80 7.19 5.00
C PRO A 51 10.17 7.49 3.53
N ASN A 52 9.17 7.65 2.66
CA ASN A 52 9.40 8.01 1.27
C ASN A 52 9.85 9.47 1.16
N CYS A 53 9.38 10.35 2.06
CA CYS A 53 9.80 11.74 2.13
C CYS A 53 11.26 11.88 2.56
N THR A 54 11.71 11.08 3.54
CA THR A 54 13.11 11.11 4.00
C THR A 54 14.08 10.68 2.91
N ASN A 55 13.66 9.72 2.07
CA ASN A 55 14.45 9.22 0.95
C ASN A 55 14.32 10.10 -0.31
N MET A 56 13.55 11.19 -0.27
CA MET A 56 13.28 12.02 -1.44
C MET A 56 14.51 12.81 -1.91
N SER A 57 15.41 13.16 -0.99
CA SER A 57 16.71 13.79 -1.29
C SER A 57 17.53 12.92 -2.24
N ASP A 58 17.48 11.60 -2.06
CA ASP A 58 18.19 10.64 -2.89
C ASP A 58 17.69 10.56 -4.32
N TYR A 59 16.41 10.78 -4.56
CA TYR A 59 15.83 10.81 -5.89
C TYR A 59 16.00 12.16 -6.57
N SER A 60 15.94 13.25 -5.80
CA SER A 60 16.01 14.60 -6.33
C SER A 60 17.33 14.91 -7.05
N ARG A 61 18.46 14.29 -6.64
CA ARG A 61 19.76 14.43 -7.34
C ARG A 61 19.76 13.89 -8.78
N PHE A 62 18.84 12.99 -9.11
CA PHE A 62 18.69 12.45 -10.47
C PHE A 62 17.70 13.26 -11.32
N SER A 63 17.01 14.24 -10.72
CA SER A 63 16.09 15.11 -11.46
C SER A 63 16.85 16.20 -12.22
N LYS A 64 16.44 16.41 -13.48
CA LYS A 64 16.97 17.49 -14.32
C LYS A 64 16.34 18.87 -14.00
N SER A 65 15.20 18.89 -13.31
CA SER A 65 14.46 20.12 -12.99
C SER A 65 13.60 19.97 -11.75
N SER A 66 13.74 20.89 -10.80
CA SER A 66 12.96 20.91 -9.56
C SER A 66 11.45 21.04 -9.84
N LYS A 67 11.05 21.82 -10.85
CA LYS A 67 9.63 21.98 -11.22
C LYS A 67 9.00 20.67 -11.71
N GLN A 68 9.74 19.89 -12.51
CA GLN A 68 9.27 18.60 -13.00
C GLN A 68 9.16 17.57 -11.88
N MET A 69 10.10 17.61 -10.91
CA MET A 69 10.05 16.77 -9.72
C MET A 69 8.81 17.07 -8.88
N TYR A 70 8.58 18.33 -8.50
CA TYR A 70 7.41 18.69 -7.69
C TYR A 70 6.11 18.35 -8.39
N LEU A 71 5.98 18.67 -9.68
CA LEU A 71 4.76 18.36 -10.43
C LEU A 71 4.53 16.85 -10.55
N GLY A 72 5.58 16.07 -10.82
CA GLY A 72 5.48 14.60 -10.91
C GLY A 72 5.07 13.97 -9.59
N ILE A 73 5.63 14.43 -8.47
CA ILE A 73 5.30 13.92 -7.13
C ILE A 73 3.88 14.30 -6.74
N THR A 74 3.51 15.58 -6.86
CA THR A 74 2.17 16.06 -6.50
C THR A 74 1.10 15.39 -7.35
N LEU A 75 1.32 15.26 -8.67
CA LEU A 75 0.36 14.59 -9.54
C LEU A 75 0.26 13.10 -9.22
N SER A 76 1.39 12.43 -8.97
CA SER A 76 1.40 11.02 -8.58
C SER A 76 0.61 10.80 -7.29
N ILE A 77 0.95 11.52 -6.21
CA ILE A 77 0.28 11.40 -4.91
C ILE A 77 -1.20 11.75 -5.03
N ALA A 78 -1.55 12.85 -5.71
CA ALA A 78 -2.94 13.26 -5.85
C ALA A 78 -3.76 12.23 -6.64
N MET A 79 -3.23 11.72 -7.75
CA MET A 79 -3.95 10.73 -8.57
C MET A 79 -4.00 9.37 -7.89
N THR A 80 -2.88 8.78 -7.51
CA THR A 80 -2.87 7.43 -6.94
C THR A 80 -3.43 7.41 -5.52
N GLY A 81 -3.15 8.44 -4.72
CA GLY A 81 -3.63 8.56 -3.35
C GLY A 81 -5.14 8.84 -3.24
N THR A 82 -5.79 9.32 -4.31
CA THR A 82 -7.25 9.50 -4.32
C THR A 82 -7.95 8.34 -5.03
N LEU A 83 -7.47 7.97 -6.23
CA LEU A 83 -8.17 6.99 -7.06
C LEU A 83 -8.12 5.58 -6.45
N ILE A 84 -6.97 5.17 -5.92
CA ILE A 84 -6.81 3.79 -5.40
C ILE A 84 -7.67 3.56 -4.14
N PRO A 85 -7.67 4.46 -3.12
CA PRO A 85 -8.54 4.27 -1.96
C PRO A 85 -10.03 4.28 -2.32
N ILE A 86 -10.47 5.13 -3.25
CA ILE A 86 -11.87 5.12 -3.72
C ILE A 86 -12.22 3.77 -4.34
N MET A 87 -11.36 3.24 -5.23
CA MET A 87 -11.57 1.91 -5.81
C MET A 87 -11.58 0.81 -4.75
N GLY A 88 -10.72 0.90 -3.74
CA GLY A 88 -10.69 -0.02 -2.60
C GLY A 88 -11.97 0.00 -1.79
N MET A 89 -12.47 1.18 -1.43
CA MET A 89 -13.74 1.34 -0.68
C MET A 89 -14.93 0.78 -1.46
N VAL A 90 -15.04 1.07 -2.75
CA VAL A 90 -16.13 0.52 -3.59
C VAL A 90 -16.04 -1.00 -3.69
N THR A 91 -14.83 -1.55 -3.78
CA THR A 91 -14.62 -3.01 -3.82
C THR A 91 -14.97 -3.67 -2.48
N ALA A 92 -14.55 -3.09 -1.35
CA ALA A 92 -14.89 -3.58 -0.01
C ALA A 92 -16.41 -3.52 0.24
N SER A 93 -17.06 -2.44 -0.19
CA SER A 93 -18.52 -2.27 -0.14
C SER A 93 -19.25 -3.34 -0.96
N ASN A 94 -18.81 -3.61 -2.20
CA ASN A 94 -19.40 -4.62 -3.07
C ASN A 94 -19.19 -6.05 -2.55
N THR A 95 -18.00 -6.35 -2.03
CA THR A 95 -17.69 -7.68 -1.50
C THR A 95 -18.45 -7.97 -0.21
N LEU A 96 -18.73 -6.94 0.62
CA LEU A 96 -19.64 -7.08 1.75
C LEU A 96 -21.05 -7.50 1.30
N GLU A 97 -21.58 -6.89 0.24
CA GLU A 97 -22.93 -7.19 -0.25
C GLU A 97 -23.02 -8.57 -0.93
N ASN A 98 -22.02 -8.93 -1.73
CA ASN A 98 -22.03 -10.20 -2.48
C ASN A 98 -21.60 -11.42 -1.65
N TYR A 99 -20.62 -11.26 -0.75
CA TYR A 99 -20.00 -12.36 -0.02
C TYR A 99 -20.24 -12.29 1.50
N GLY A 100 -20.89 -11.23 2.01
CA GLY A 100 -21.11 -11.04 3.44
C GLY A 100 -19.87 -10.59 4.21
N THR A 101 -18.73 -10.39 3.53
CA THR A 101 -17.45 -9.99 4.14
C THR A 101 -16.78 -8.89 3.32
N ALA A 102 -16.40 -7.79 3.98
CA ALA A 102 -15.69 -6.69 3.34
C ALA A 102 -14.22 -7.06 3.06
N MET A 103 -13.88 -7.30 1.79
CA MET A 103 -12.51 -7.62 1.38
C MET A 103 -11.77 -6.35 1.01
N TRP A 104 -10.79 -5.99 1.84
CA TRP A 104 -9.98 -4.79 1.64
C TRP A 104 -8.74 -5.04 0.79
N LEU A 105 -8.21 -6.27 0.82
CA LEU A 105 -7.05 -6.64 0.01
C LEU A 105 -7.50 -7.20 -1.34
N PRO A 106 -6.95 -6.70 -2.46
CA PRO A 106 -7.30 -7.19 -3.79
C PRO A 106 -6.84 -8.63 -4.02
N THR A 107 -5.87 -9.12 -3.24
CA THR A 107 -5.45 -10.53 -3.25
C THR A 107 -6.54 -11.45 -2.72
N ASP A 108 -7.28 -11.00 -1.70
CA ASP A 108 -8.37 -11.79 -1.10
C ASP A 108 -9.52 -11.92 -2.08
N VAL A 109 -9.80 -10.86 -2.84
CA VAL A 109 -10.77 -10.87 -3.94
C VAL A 109 -10.38 -11.90 -5.02
N CYS A 110 -9.11 -11.93 -5.43
CA CYS A 110 -8.64 -12.94 -6.39
C CYS A 110 -8.75 -14.37 -5.86
N LEU A 111 -8.53 -14.58 -4.56
CA LEU A 111 -8.72 -15.88 -3.91
C LEU A 111 -10.21 -16.24 -3.87
N GLN A 112 -11.09 -15.29 -3.57
CA GLN A 112 -12.53 -15.49 -3.56
C GLN A 112 -13.04 -15.93 -4.93
N TRP A 113 -12.54 -15.34 -6.03
CA TRP A 113 -12.92 -15.78 -7.38
C TRP A 113 -12.61 -17.26 -7.62
N MET A 114 -11.48 -17.75 -7.10
CA MET A 114 -11.11 -19.17 -7.21
C MET A 114 -12.01 -20.06 -6.36
N MET A 115 -12.55 -19.55 -5.24
CA MET A 115 -13.51 -20.27 -4.40
C MET A 115 -14.89 -20.34 -5.04
N ASP A 116 -15.31 -19.29 -5.75
CA ASP A 116 -16.62 -19.24 -6.42
C ASP A 116 -16.69 -20.15 -7.66
N ASP A 117 -15.67 -20.09 -8.52
CA ASP A 117 -15.57 -20.92 -9.73
C ASP A 117 -14.14 -21.43 -9.96
N TYR A 118 -13.93 -22.71 -9.63
CA TYR A 118 -12.64 -23.37 -9.80
C TYR A 118 -12.45 -23.89 -11.23
N SER A 119 -12.45 -22.98 -12.21
CA SER A 119 -12.25 -23.31 -13.63
C SER A 119 -10.81 -23.04 -14.11
N ALA A 120 -10.45 -23.60 -15.26
CA ALA A 120 -9.13 -23.35 -15.87
C ALA A 120 -8.89 -21.87 -16.18
N GLY A 121 -9.95 -21.13 -16.54
CA GLY A 121 -9.90 -19.69 -16.79
C GLY A 121 -9.62 -18.89 -15.52
N THR A 122 -10.34 -19.17 -14.43
CA THR A 122 -10.17 -18.48 -13.14
C THR A 122 -8.79 -18.73 -12.55
N ARG A 123 -8.25 -19.95 -12.68
CA ARG A 123 -6.88 -20.27 -12.24
C ARG A 123 -5.82 -19.50 -13.01
N ALA A 124 -5.97 -19.38 -14.32
CA ALA A 124 -5.05 -18.59 -15.13
C ALA A 124 -5.13 -17.11 -14.75
N ALA A 125 -6.35 -16.56 -14.60
CA ALA A 125 -6.56 -15.18 -14.17
C ALA A 125 -5.93 -14.89 -12.80
N ALA A 126 -6.15 -15.77 -11.82
CA ALA A 126 -5.57 -15.64 -10.48
C ALA A 126 -4.04 -15.72 -10.51
N PHE A 127 -3.44 -16.59 -11.32
CA PHE A 127 -1.99 -16.66 -11.49
C PHE A 127 -1.41 -15.35 -12.06
N PHE A 128 -1.99 -14.82 -13.13
CA PHE A 128 -1.51 -13.55 -13.72
C PHE A 128 -1.72 -12.37 -12.78
N CYS A 129 -2.84 -12.32 -12.06
CA CYS A 129 -3.09 -11.30 -11.04
C CYS A 129 -2.07 -11.40 -9.90
N GLY A 130 -1.86 -12.59 -9.35
CA GLY A 130 -0.87 -12.84 -8.30
C GLY A 130 0.55 -12.47 -8.74
N LEU A 131 0.94 -12.84 -9.97
CA LEU A 131 2.24 -12.47 -10.54
C LEU A 131 2.39 -10.95 -10.71
N ALA A 132 1.34 -10.27 -11.16
CA ALA A 132 1.32 -8.81 -11.27
C ALA A 132 1.43 -8.13 -9.90
N PHE A 133 0.76 -8.65 -8.87
CA PHE A 133 0.89 -8.13 -7.51
C PHE A 133 2.29 -8.40 -6.95
N ALA A 134 2.80 -9.62 -7.06
CA ALA A 134 4.13 -9.99 -6.56
C ALA A 134 5.24 -9.15 -7.22
N SER A 135 5.21 -9.00 -8.54
CA SER A 135 6.18 -8.16 -9.27
C SER A 135 6.07 -6.68 -8.91
N SER A 136 4.85 -6.16 -8.73
CA SER A 136 4.62 -4.78 -8.27
C SER A 136 5.19 -4.56 -6.87
N GLN A 137 4.95 -5.48 -5.94
CA GLN A 137 5.45 -5.39 -4.56
C GLN A 137 6.97 -5.52 -4.50
N LEU A 138 7.56 -6.39 -5.32
CA LEU A 138 9.01 -6.49 -5.43
C LEU A 138 9.62 -5.18 -5.95
N THR A 139 9.03 -4.60 -7.00
CA THR A 139 9.49 -3.32 -7.57
C THR A 139 9.40 -2.20 -6.55
N PHE A 140 8.27 -2.11 -5.82
CA PHE A 140 8.09 -1.11 -4.77
C PHE A 140 9.14 -1.24 -3.67
N ASN A 141 9.41 -2.46 -3.18
CA ASN A 141 10.42 -2.68 -2.15
C ASN A 141 11.84 -2.32 -2.60
N VAL A 142 12.20 -2.64 -3.84
CA VAL A 142 13.52 -2.29 -4.39
C VAL A 142 13.69 -0.78 -4.49
N LEU A 143 12.66 -0.04 -4.93
CA LEU A 143 12.70 1.40 -5.03
C LEU A 143 12.64 2.07 -3.64
N ALA A 144 11.61 1.79 -2.86
CA ALA A 144 11.39 2.48 -1.58
C ALA A 144 12.52 2.23 -0.56
N ASN A 145 12.96 0.97 -0.44
CA ASN A 145 13.86 0.54 0.64
C ASN A 145 15.24 0.12 0.12
N GLY A 146 15.30 -0.59 -1.01
CA GLY A 146 16.54 -1.12 -1.56
C GLY A 146 17.50 -0.03 -2.03
N PHE A 147 16.98 0.98 -2.72
CA PHE A 147 17.80 2.07 -3.26
C PHE A 147 18.41 2.91 -2.13
N ALA A 148 17.59 3.40 -1.19
CA ALA A 148 18.04 4.17 -0.03
C ALA A 148 19.09 3.42 0.79
N GLY A 149 18.79 2.17 1.19
CA GLY A 149 19.75 1.36 1.94
C GLY A 149 21.04 1.05 1.17
N GLY A 150 20.96 0.91 -0.16
CA GLY A 150 22.13 0.75 -1.01
C GLY A 150 23.01 2.00 -1.07
N MET A 151 22.40 3.19 -1.09
CA MET A 151 23.13 4.45 -1.07
C MET A 151 23.79 4.70 0.27
N ASP A 152 23.08 4.47 1.38
CA ASP A 152 23.63 4.58 2.74
C ASP A 152 24.87 3.69 2.90
N LEU A 153 24.77 2.41 2.52
CA LEU A 153 25.87 1.47 2.69
C LEU A 153 27.06 1.78 1.76
N SER A 154 26.79 2.32 0.57
CA SER A 154 27.84 2.80 -0.34
C SER A 154 28.54 4.07 0.19
N GLY A 155 27.85 4.89 0.98
CA GLY A 155 28.43 6.06 1.65
C GLY A 155 29.35 5.67 2.80
N ILE A 156 29.01 4.63 3.56
CA ILE A 156 29.82 4.16 4.70
C ILE A 156 31.07 3.39 4.24
N PHE A 157 30.94 2.50 3.24
CA PHE A 157 32.04 1.66 2.76
C PHE A 157 32.26 1.77 1.23
N PRO A 158 32.61 2.96 0.71
CA PRO A 158 32.64 3.24 -0.73
C PRO A 158 33.67 2.40 -1.50
N ARG A 159 34.72 1.92 -0.84
CA ARG A 159 35.76 1.10 -1.47
C ARG A 159 35.33 -0.35 -1.72
N TYR A 160 34.34 -0.85 -0.97
CA TYR A 160 33.95 -2.27 -0.99
C TYR A 160 32.53 -2.50 -1.51
N ILE A 161 31.65 -1.50 -1.35
CA ILE A 161 30.22 -1.62 -1.60
C ILE A 161 29.78 -0.58 -2.62
N ASN A 162 29.22 -1.06 -3.73
CA ASN A 162 28.48 -0.23 -4.67
C ASN A 162 26.99 -0.25 -4.32
N ILE A 163 26.20 0.68 -4.87
CA ILE A 163 24.77 0.82 -4.55
C ILE A 163 24.01 -0.50 -4.75
N PHE A 164 24.32 -1.25 -5.81
CA PHE A 164 23.65 -2.53 -6.09
C PHE A 164 23.97 -3.61 -5.04
N ARG A 165 25.24 -3.78 -4.69
CA ARG A 165 25.66 -4.70 -3.62
C ARG A 165 25.09 -4.28 -2.27
N GLY A 166 25.05 -2.97 -2.01
CA GLY A 166 24.45 -2.41 -0.81
C GLY A 166 22.97 -2.76 -0.70
N ALA A 167 22.20 -2.55 -1.78
CA ALA A 167 20.79 -2.89 -1.82
C ALA A 167 20.53 -4.39 -1.55
N VAL A 168 21.37 -5.28 -2.09
CA VAL A 168 21.28 -6.73 -1.83
C VAL A 168 21.59 -7.06 -0.37
N ILE A 169 22.63 -6.46 0.21
CA ILE A 169 22.97 -6.66 1.63
C ILE A 169 21.81 -6.19 2.52
N THR A 170 21.25 -5.01 2.27
CA THR A 170 20.09 -4.50 3.00
C THR A 170 18.89 -5.42 2.88
N ALA A 171 18.62 -5.96 1.69
CA ALA A 171 17.54 -6.93 1.49
C ALA A 171 17.75 -8.24 2.30
N LEU A 172 18.99 -8.75 2.34
CA LEU A 172 19.34 -9.94 3.13
C LEU A 172 19.20 -9.71 4.64
N ILE A 173 19.64 -8.54 5.12
CA ILE A 173 19.49 -8.18 6.53
C ILE A 173 18.00 -8.04 6.90
N SER A 174 17.21 -7.38 6.04
CA SER A 174 15.77 -7.25 6.23
C SER A 174 15.07 -8.62 6.34
N TRP A 175 15.45 -9.57 5.49
CA TRP A 175 14.95 -10.94 5.58
C TRP A 175 15.37 -11.64 6.87
N ALA A 176 16.62 -11.48 7.29
CA ALA A 176 17.14 -12.07 8.53
C ALA A 176 16.44 -11.52 9.78
N CYS A 177 15.99 -10.26 9.76
CA CYS A 177 15.17 -9.69 10.82
C CYS A 177 13.78 -10.33 10.93
N GLN A 178 13.31 -11.09 9.93
CA GLN A 178 12.01 -11.78 9.90
C GLN A 178 10.86 -10.92 10.47
N PRO A 179 10.55 -9.76 9.85
CA PRO A 179 9.58 -8.80 10.40
C PRO A 179 8.18 -9.40 10.63
N TRP A 180 7.81 -10.44 9.88
CA TRP A 180 6.54 -11.14 10.01
C TRP A 180 6.35 -11.85 11.36
N ASN A 181 7.43 -12.26 12.03
CA ASN A 181 7.33 -12.86 13.36
C ASN A 181 6.91 -11.81 14.40
N PHE A 182 7.37 -10.56 14.26
CA PHE A 182 6.98 -9.46 15.13
C PHE A 182 5.52 -9.06 14.90
N TYR A 183 5.09 -9.01 13.64
CA TYR A 183 3.71 -8.68 13.27
C TYR A 183 2.70 -9.64 13.91
N ASN A 184 2.97 -10.95 13.91
CA ASN A 184 2.06 -11.97 14.41
C ASN A 184 2.14 -12.22 15.93
N THR A 185 3.23 -11.84 16.60
CA THR A 185 3.51 -12.25 17.99
C THR A 185 3.46 -11.11 19.01
N ALA A 186 3.71 -9.85 18.62
CA ALA A 186 3.91 -8.75 19.57
C ALA A 186 2.89 -7.62 19.40
N SER A 187 1.76 -7.70 20.12
CA SER A 187 0.75 -6.62 20.15
C SER A 187 1.34 -5.28 20.60
N VAL A 188 2.21 -5.30 21.61
CA VAL A 188 2.89 -4.10 22.13
C VAL A 188 3.80 -3.47 21.09
N PHE A 189 4.49 -4.26 20.27
CA PHE A 189 5.36 -3.72 19.22
C PHE A 189 4.54 -3.00 18.15
N ASN A 190 3.44 -3.60 17.69
CA ASN A 190 2.54 -2.95 16.73
C ASN A 190 1.93 -1.66 17.29
N SER A 191 1.53 -1.65 18.57
CA SER A 191 1.04 -0.44 19.23
C SER A 191 2.11 0.66 19.34
N VAL A 192 3.35 0.30 19.66
CA VAL A 192 4.47 1.25 19.73
C VAL A 192 4.80 1.81 18.35
N MET A 193 4.85 0.98 17.31
CA MET A 193 5.08 1.42 15.93
C MET A 193 3.97 2.38 15.45
N ALA A 194 2.70 2.05 15.69
CA ALA A 194 1.58 2.93 15.39
C ALA A 194 1.65 4.27 16.15
N SER A 195 2.16 4.26 17.39
CA SER A 195 2.38 5.49 18.15
C SER A 195 3.49 6.37 17.55
N PHE A 196 4.54 5.78 17.01
CA PHE A 196 5.61 6.53 16.33
C PHE A 196 5.13 7.15 15.02
N GLU A 197 4.32 6.44 14.24
CA GLU A 197 3.64 7.00 13.07
C GLU A 197 2.81 8.24 13.47
N SER A 198 2.20 8.19 14.66
CA SER A 198 1.40 9.29 15.19
C SER A 198 2.21 10.51 15.62
N VAL A 199 3.35 10.28 16.29
CA VAL A 199 4.22 11.35 16.80
C VAL A 199 5.02 12.01 15.67
N THR A 200 5.48 11.24 14.69
CA THR A 200 6.33 11.74 13.59
C THR A 200 5.58 12.71 12.67
N CYS A 201 4.24 12.66 12.62
CA CYS A 201 3.42 13.59 11.85
C CYS A 201 3.08 14.90 12.60
N ILE A 202 3.31 14.95 13.92
CA ILE A 202 3.00 16.12 14.77
C ILE A 202 4.22 17.04 14.96
N LEU A 203 5.42 16.57 14.63
CA LEU A 203 6.69 17.31 14.67
C LEU A 203 7.11 17.78 13.27
#